data_AF-A8IDJ6-F1
#
_entry.id   AF-A8IDJ6-F1
#
_cell.length_a   1.000
_cell.length_b   1.000
_cell.length_c   1.000
_cell.angle_alpha   90.00
_cell.angle_beta   90.00
_cell.angle_gamma   90.00
#
_symmetry.space_group_name_H-M   'P 1'
#
loop_
_entity.id
_entity.type
_entity.pdbx_description
1 polymer ?
#
loop_
_entity_poly.entity_id
_entity_poly.type
_entity_poly.pdbx_seq_one_letter_code
_entity_poly.pdbx_strand_id
1 'polypeptide(L)'
;MSALPPIPKPRRRSAQPGALGGLLAIIFWCACGITAVPLAGLFTLISAMGPQGAFSAIADSFSGSSASAQMLRLGLVPQFVLYVWAVTTVALTILRSRHALTLVPLALAVWVAVTAFCQFSIRSMITPGDVTFMDLAALLPGLLVQAAGVAALYGYFREGQRPAAFYTR
;
A
#
# COMPACT_ATOMS: atom_id res chain seq x y z
N MET A 1 52.92 -32.86 21.99
CA MET A 1 51.79 -31.91 22.08
C MET A 1 51.33 -31.60 20.67
N SER A 2 50.17 -32.11 20.26
CA SER A 2 49.63 -31.94 18.90
C SER A 2 48.95 -30.58 18.80
N ALA A 3 49.51 -29.66 18.01
CA ALA A 3 48.91 -28.38 17.73
C ALA A 3 47.78 -28.58 16.71
N LEU A 4 46.53 -28.63 17.19
CA LEU A 4 45.36 -28.62 16.32
C LEU A 4 45.35 -27.31 15.51
N PRO A 5 45.18 -27.36 14.17
CA PRO A 5 45.07 -26.15 13.38
C PRO A 5 43.78 -25.40 13.75
N PRO A 6 43.81 -24.06 13.79
CA PRO A 6 42.63 -23.27 14.14
C PRO A 6 41.51 -23.52 13.13
N ILE A 7 40.37 -24.00 13.63
CA ILE A 7 39.13 -24.11 12.84
C ILE A 7 38.83 -22.72 12.28
N PRO A 8 38.78 -22.54 10.94
CA PRO A 8 38.42 -21.26 10.37
C PRO A 8 37.01 -20.91 10.84
N LYS A 9 36.88 -19.88 11.69
CA LYS A 9 35.56 -19.29 11.98
C LYS A 9 34.91 -18.98 10.64
N PRO A 10 33.64 -19.37 10.41
CA PRO A 10 32.96 -19.01 9.18
C PRO A 10 33.02 -17.49 9.09
N ARG A 11 33.79 -17.00 8.11
CA ARG A 11 33.85 -15.59 7.74
C ARG A 11 32.40 -15.23 7.50
N ARG A 12 31.77 -14.48 8.43
CA ARG A 12 30.55 -13.74 8.12
C ARG A 12 30.93 -12.96 6.88
N ARG A 13 30.50 -13.44 5.72
CA ARG A 13 30.56 -12.69 4.47
C ARG A 13 30.00 -11.35 4.87
N SER A 14 30.85 -10.34 4.92
CA SER A 14 30.43 -8.96 4.93
C SER A 14 29.58 -8.85 3.69
N ALA A 15 28.27 -9.02 3.85
CA ALA A 15 27.32 -8.73 2.82
C ALA A 15 27.63 -7.28 2.45
N GLN A 16 28.20 -7.10 1.26
CA GLN A 16 28.28 -5.81 0.60
C GLN A 16 26.98 -5.05 0.91
N PRO A 17 27.04 -3.74 1.23
CA PRO A 17 25.90 -2.98 1.72
C PRO A 17 24.67 -3.39 0.92
N GLY A 18 23.78 -4.15 1.56
CA GLY A 18 22.76 -4.92 0.86
C GLY A 18 21.82 -3.96 0.18
N ALA A 19 22.10 -3.63 -1.07
CA ALA A 19 21.27 -2.75 -1.85
C ALA A 19 19.93 -3.47 -1.99
N LEU A 20 18.90 -2.99 -1.28
CA LEU A 20 17.52 -3.37 -1.60
C LEU A 20 17.09 -2.84 -2.97
N GLY A 21 18.00 -2.18 -3.71
CA GLY A 21 17.78 -1.38 -4.90
C GLY A 21 16.73 -1.94 -5.83
N GLY A 22 16.84 -3.20 -6.26
CA GLY A 22 15.87 -3.80 -7.20
C GLY A 22 14.46 -3.95 -6.60
N LEU A 23 14.33 -4.64 -5.47
CA LEU A 23 13.01 -4.94 -4.89
C LEU A 23 12.35 -3.69 -4.29
N LEU A 24 13.13 -2.81 -3.67
CA LEU A 24 12.61 -1.56 -3.12
C LEU A 24 12.28 -0.58 -4.23
N ALA A 25 13.01 -0.57 -5.36
CA ALA A 25 12.61 0.17 -6.55
C ALA A 25 11.34 -0.40 -7.16
N ILE A 26 11.11 -1.72 -7.14
CA ILE A 26 9.85 -2.32 -7.61
C ILE A 26 8.70 -1.94 -6.66
N ILE A 27 8.88 -2.03 -5.34
CA ILE A 27 7.87 -1.62 -4.36
C ILE A 27 7.58 -0.12 -4.48
N PHE A 28 8.63 0.69 -4.64
CA PHE A 28 8.53 2.13 -4.87
C PHE A 28 7.84 2.45 -6.19
N TRP A 29 8.18 1.75 -7.28
CA TRP A 29 7.56 1.93 -8.58
C TRP A 29 6.09 1.51 -8.55
N CYS A 30 5.75 0.41 -7.88
CA CYS A 30 4.38 0.01 -7.66
C CYS A 30 3.64 1.05 -6.81
N ALA A 31 4.26 1.58 -5.75
CA ALA A 31 3.69 2.64 -4.94
C ALA A 31 3.44 3.91 -5.78
N CYS A 32 4.40 4.35 -6.57
CA CYS A 32 4.26 5.49 -7.49
C CYS A 32 3.22 5.22 -8.59
N GLY A 33 3.19 4.02 -9.17
CA GLY A 33 2.23 3.63 -10.20
C GLY A 33 0.78 3.60 -9.68
N ILE A 34 0.58 3.12 -8.45
CA ILE A 34 -0.71 3.17 -7.76
C ILE A 34 -1.17 4.61 -7.55
N THR A 35 -0.25 5.54 -7.27
CA THR A 35 -0.58 6.98 -7.16
C THR A 35 -0.79 7.66 -8.51
N ALA A 36 -0.18 7.16 -9.58
CA ALA A 36 -0.26 7.74 -10.91
C ALA A 36 -1.67 7.63 -11.51
N VAL A 37 -2.42 6.56 -11.21
CA VAL A 37 -3.79 6.38 -11.71
C VAL A 37 -4.76 7.47 -11.20
N PRO A 38 -4.88 7.75 -9.89
CA PRO A 38 -5.74 8.83 -9.41
C PRO A 38 -5.22 10.22 -9.81
N LEU A 39 -3.89 10.42 -9.88
CA LEU A 39 -3.30 11.65 -10.41
C LEU A 39 -3.65 11.86 -11.90
N ALA A 40 -3.59 10.81 -12.71
CA ALA A 40 -3.98 10.87 -14.12
C ALA A 40 -5.47 11.19 -14.27
N GLY A 41 -6.33 10.63 -13.42
CA GLY A 41 -7.76 10.99 -13.37
C GLY A 41 -7.99 12.47 -13.04
N LEU A 42 -7.27 13.00 -12.05
CA LEU A 42 -7.24 14.43 -11.71
C LEU A 42 -6.76 15.29 -12.88
N PHE A 43 -5.66 14.93 -13.52
CA PHE A 43 -5.15 15.65 -14.69
C PHE A 43 -6.12 15.62 -15.87
N THR A 44 -6.85 14.51 -16.05
CA THR A 44 -7.88 14.38 -17.09
C THR A 44 -9.09 15.28 -16.79
N LEU A 45 -9.50 15.37 -15.52
CA LEU A 45 -10.54 16.31 -15.08
C LEU A 45 -10.13 17.77 -15.29
N ILE A 46 -8.88 18.10 -14.92
CA ILE A 46 -8.32 19.46 -15.09
C ILE A 46 -8.19 19.80 -16.58
N SER A 47 -7.78 18.86 -17.43
CA SER A 47 -7.65 19.11 -18.87
C SER A 47 -9.02 19.26 -19.55
N ALA A 48 -10.05 18.56 -19.07
CA ALA A 48 -11.40 18.64 -19.63
C ALA A 48 -12.22 19.85 -19.15
N MET A 49 -12.06 20.26 -17.88
CA MET A 49 -12.92 21.27 -17.24
C MET A 49 -12.18 22.51 -16.74
N GLY A 50 -10.85 22.55 -16.90
CA GLY A 50 -9.99 23.55 -16.27
C GLY A 50 -9.78 23.31 -14.77
N PRO A 51 -8.74 23.91 -14.16
CA PRO A 51 -8.38 23.66 -12.76
C PRO A 51 -9.47 24.10 -11.77
N GLN A 52 -10.15 25.21 -12.03
CA GLN A 52 -11.26 25.69 -11.20
C GLN A 52 -12.50 24.80 -11.33
N GLY A 53 -12.84 24.35 -12.55
CA GLY A 53 -13.97 23.45 -12.80
C GLY A 53 -13.74 22.04 -12.27
N ALA A 54 -12.51 21.53 -12.32
CA ALA A 54 -12.14 20.27 -11.68
C ALA A 54 -12.24 20.37 -10.16
N PHE A 55 -11.78 21.47 -9.56
CA PHE A 55 -11.86 21.68 -8.12
C PHE A 55 -13.31 21.80 -7.63
N SER A 56 -14.16 22.52 -8.37
CA SER A 56 -15.60 22.59 -8.06
C SER A 56 -16.29 21.25 -8.26
N ALA A 57 -15.99 20.49 -9.34
CA ALA A 57 -16.56 19.17 -9.55
C ALA A 57 -16.14 18.16 -8.46
N ILE A 58 -14.91 18.24 -7.98
CA ILE A 58 -14.42 17.46 -6.84
C ILE A 58 -15.11 17.93 -5.56
N ALA A 59 -15.20 19.23 -5.30
CA ALA A 59 -15.86 19.77 -4.12
C ALA A 59 -17.36 19.39 -4.08
N ASP A 60 -18.05 19.44 -5.23
CA ASP A 60 -19.44 19.01 -5.40
C ASP A 60 -19.59 17.51 -5.23
N SER A 61 -18.60 16.72 -5.65
CA SER A 61 -18.54 15.28 -5.36
C SER A 61 -18.37 15.00 -3.86
N PHE A 62 -17.67 15.87 -3.13
CA PHE A 62 -17.47 15.78 -1.68
C PHE A 62 -18.57 16.44 -0.84
N SER A 63 -19.43 17.28 -1.43
CA SER A 63 -20.56 17.93 -0.74
C SER A 63 -21.92 17.32 -1.09
N GLY A 64 -22.08 16.71 -2.27
CA GLY A 64 -23.34 16.15 -2.75
C GLY A 64 -23.86 14.98 -1.89
N SER A 65 -25.15 14.97 -1.57
CA SER A 65 -25.79 13.88 -0.82
C SER A 65 -26.27 12.71 -1.70
N SER A 66 -25.92 12.71 -2.99
CA SER A 66 -26.34 11.67 -3.92
C SER A 66 -25.62 10.34 -3.65
N ALA A 67 -26.29 9.22 -3.93
CA ALA A 67 -25.71 7.88 -3.78
C ALA A 67 -24.43 7.70 -4.63
N SER A 68 -24.39 8.29 -5.83
CA SER A 68 -23.19 8.29 -6.68
C SER A 68 -22.02 9.06 -6.07
N ALA A 69 -22.26 10.19 -5.42
CA ALA A 69 -21.24 10.95 -4.71
C ALA A 69 -20.70 10.18 -3.49
N GLN A 70 -21.57 9.49 -2.75
CA GLN A 70 -21.16 8.63 -1.63
C GLN A 70 -20.32 7.43 -2.09
N MET A 71 -20.73 6.76 -3.18
CA MET A 71 -19.94 5.66 -3.77
C MET A 71 -18.58 6.13 -4.25
N LEU A 72 -18.50 7.31 -4.87
CA LEU A 72 -17.24 7.91 -5.30
C LEU A 72 -16.32 8.19 -4.11
N ARG A 73 -16.84 8.78 -3.01
CA ARG A 73 -16.06 9.00 -1.77
C ARG A 73 -15.52 7.70 -1.21
N LEU A 74 -16.37 6.67 -1.10
CA LEU A 74 -15.95 5.34 -0.62
C LEU A 74 -14.93 4.69 -1.55
N GLY A 75 -14.96 4.96 -2.85
CA GLY A 75 -13.93 4.51 -3.80
C GLY A 75 -12.60 5.25 -3.68
N LEU A 76 -12.64 6.55 -3.32
CA LEU A 76 -11.45 7.39 -3.15
C LEU A 76 -10.73 7.16 -1.81
N VAL A 77 -11.45 6.79 -0.75
CA VAL A 77 -10.86 6.59 0.59
C VAL A 77 -9.73 5.54 0.58
N PRO A 78 -9.89 4.33 0.01
CA PRO A 78 -8.80 3.36 -0.09
C PRO A 78 -7.60 3.88 -0.91
N GLN A 79 -7.85 4.66 -1.96
CA GLN A 79 -6.79 5.26 -2.78
C GLN A 79 -6.00 6.30 -1.99
N PHE A 80 -6.68 7.11 -1.19
CA PHE A 80 -6.03 8.08 -0.30
C PHE A 80 -5.17 7.38 0.76
N VAL A 81 -5.68 6.29 1.36
CA VAL A 81 -4.90 5.50 2.34
C VAL A 81 -3.66 4.87 1.69
N LEU A 82 -3.76 4.35 0.46
CA LEU A 82 -2.60 3.88 -0.30
C LEU A 82 -1.60 5.00 -0.61
N TYR A 83 -2.10 6.19 -0.95
CA TYR A 83 -1.25 7.35 -1.21
C TYR A 83 -0.47 7.74 0.04
N VAL A 84 -1.14 7.83 1.19
CA VAL A 84 -0.49 8.08 2.48
C VAL A 84 0.55 7.00 2.74
N TRP A 85 0.20 5.73 2.61
CA TRP A 85 1.15 4.61 2.76
C TRP A 85 2.39 4.75 1.86
N ALA A 86 2.20 5.12 0.59
CA ALA A 86 3.29 5.33 -0.35
C ALA A 86 4.22 6.44 0.13
N VAL A 87 3.69 7.62 0.46
CA VAL A 87 4.45 8.76 0.97
C VAL A 87 5.22 8.40 2.24
N THR A 88 4.58 7.71 3.19
CA THR A 88 5.24 7.28 4.43
C THR A 88 6.37 6.29 4.14
N THR A 89 6.16 5.36 3.21
CA THR A 89 7.19 4.39 2.81
C THR A 89 8.40 5.11 2.20
N VAL A 90 8.18 6.05 1.28
CA VAL A 90 9.25 6.86 0.68
C VAL A 90 10.02 7.64 1.75
N ALA A 91 9.31 8.34 2.64
CA ALA A 91 9.93 9.12 3.70
C ALA A 91 10.77 8.22 4.64
N LEU A 92 10.24 7.09 5.06
CA LEU A 92 10.92 6.14 5.94
C LEU A 92 12.12 5.48 5.24
N THR A 93 12.04 5.23 3.93
CA THR A 93 13.16 4.75 3.10
C THR A 93 14.28 5.79 3.00
N ILE A 94 13.96 7.05 2.71
CA ILE A 94 14.94 8.14 2.61
C ILE A 94 15.63 8.36 3.96
N LEU A 95 14.85 8.40 5.04
CA LEU A 95 15.34 8.58 6.41
C LEU A 95 16.02 7.34 6.98
N ARG A 96 15.97 6.20 6.27
CA ARG A 96 16.46 4.89 6.74
C ARG A 96 15.99 4.53 8.15
N SER A 97 14.75 4.88 8.47
CA SER A 97 14.23 4.71 9.83
C SER A 97 13.94 3.25 10.16
N ARG A 98 14.33 2.81 11.37
CA ARG A 98 13.99 1.48 11.92
C ARG A 98 12.49 1.22 11.97
N HIS A 99 11.69 2.28 12.13
CA HIS A 99 10.24 2.19 12.17
C HIS A 99 9.63 1.75 10.83
N ALA A 100 10.37 1.81 9.72
CA ALA A 100 9.92 1.27 8.43
C ALA A 100 9.58 -0.22 8.50
N LEU A 101 10.29 -0.98 9.35
CA LEU A 101 10.09 -2.42 9.48
C LEU A 101 8.71 -2.81 10.02
N THR A 102 8.08 -1.91 10.78
CA THR A 102 6.77 -2.15 11.39
C THR A 102 5.68 -1.30 10.74
N LEU A 103 5.94 -0.01 10.50
CA LEU A 103 4.93 0.93 10.01
C LEU A 103 4.51 0.65 8.57
N VAL A 104 5.44 0.28 7.68
CA VAL A 104 5.13 0.01 6.27
C VAL A 104 4.16 -1.16 6.13
N PRO A 105 4.41 -2.35 6.70
CA PRO A 105 3.47 -3.46 6.56
C PRO A 105 2.20 -3.25 7.39
N LEU A 106 2.27 -2.58 8.55
CA LEU A 106 1.07 -2.28 9.35
C LEU A 106 0.12 -1.33 8.64
N ALA A 107 0.62 -0.26 8.02
CA ALA A 107 -0.20 0.67 7.27
C ALA A 107 -0.85 0.01 6.03
N LEU A 108 -0.19 -0.98 5.42
CA LEU A 108 -0.78 -1.78 4.35
C LEU A 108 -1.87 -2.74 4.85
N ALA A 109 -1.73 -3.30 6.05
CA ALA A 109 -2.80 -4.08 6.69
C ALA A 109 -4.03 -3.20 6.99
N VAL A 110 -3.80 -1.97 7.49
CA VAL A 110 -4.87 -0.97 7.67
C VAL A 110 -5.55 -0.67 6.34
N TRP A 111 -4.79 -0.52 5.25
CA TRP A 111 -5.37 -0.30 3.93
C TRP A 111 -6.31 -1.44 3.48
N VAL A 112 -5.94 -2.70 3.71
CA VAL A 112 -6.83 -3.84 3.37
C VAL A 112 -8.12 -3.78 4.17
N ALA A 113 -8.06 -3.44 5.47
CA ALA A 113 -9.24 -3.28 6.31
C ALA A 113 -10.16 -2.15 5.82
N VAL A 114 -9.56 -0.99 5.48
CA VAL A 114 -10.29 0.15 4.90
C VAL A 114 -10.91 -0.23 3.55
N THR A 115 -10.18 -0.96 2.72
CA THR A 115 -10.65 -1.40 1.40
C THR A 115 -11.83 -2.36 1.53
N ALA A 116 -11.74 -3.33 2.43
CA ALA A 116 -12.85 -4.23 2.75
C ALA A 116 -14.09 -3.43 3.19
N PHE A 117 -13.93 -2.53 4.17
CA PHE A 117 -15.02 -1.70 4.67
C PHE A 117 -15.68 -0.86 3.56
N CYS A 118 -14.88 -0.19 2.72
CA CYS A 118 -15.38 0.63 1.63
C CYS A 118 -16.11 -0.21 0.56
N GLN A 119 -15.58 -1.38 0.19
CA GLN A 119 -16.21 -2.28 -0.78
C GLN A 119 -17.55 -2.82 -0.27
N PHE A 120 -17.63 -3.22 1.00
CA PHE A 120 -18.90 -3.63 1.61
C PHE A 120 -19.90 -2.47 1.71
N SER A 121 -19.42 -1.26 2.02
CA SER A 121 -20.27 -0.06 2.11
C SER A 121 -20.81 0.39 0.76
N ILE A 122 -20.02 0.29 -0.32
CA ILE A 122 -20.51 0.55 -1.69
C ILE A 122 -21.58 -0.47 -2.06
N ARG A 123 -21.35 -1.75 -1.74
CA ARG A 123 -22.29 -2.83 -2.04
C ARG A 123 -23.62 -2.64 -1.32
N SER A 124 -23.61 -2.29 -0.04
CA SER A 124 -24.82 -2.04 0.74
C SER A 124 -25.62 -0.81 0.27
N MET A 125 -24.96 0.15 -0.39
CA MET A 125 -25.63 1.28 -1.06
C MET A 125 -26.29 0.90 -2.39
N ILE A 126 -25.73 -0.07 -3.13
CA ILE A 126 -26.29 -0.55 -4.41
C ILE A 126 -27.50 -1.46 -4.16
N THR A 127 -27.41 -2.34 -3.16
CA THR A 127 -28.46 -3.30 -2.83
C THR A 127 -28.80 -3.23 -1.32
N PRO A 128 -29.59 -2.24 -0.89
CA PRO A 128 -29.93 -2.08 0.51
C PRO A 128 -30.87 -3.20 0.99
N GLY A 129 -30.40 -4.02 1.94
CA GLY A 129 -31.19 -5.06 2.60
C GLY A 129 -30.74 -6.50 2.34
N ASP A 130 -30.02 -6.75 1.24
CA ASP A 130 -29.62 -8.10 0.80
C ASP A 130 -28.09 -8.21 0.68
N VAL A 131 -27.36 -8.12 1.81
CA VAL A 131 -25.95 -8.55 1.80
C VAL A 131 -25.95 -10.07 1.71
N THR A 132 -25.99 -10.60 0.49
CA THR A 132 -26.05 -12.03 0.23
C THR A 132 -24.67 -12.66 0.34
N PHE A 133 -24.61 -13.98 0.58
CA PHE A 133 -23.36 -14.74 0.51
C PHE A 133 -22.66 -14.59 -0.85
N MET A 134 -23.40 -14.30 -1.92
CA MET A 134 -22.81 -14.03 -3.25
C MET A 134 -22.05 -12.71 -3.31
N ASP A 135 -22.46 -11.69 -2.56
CA ASP A 135 -21.75 -10.41 -2.48
C ASP A 135 -20.41 -10.58 -1.78
N LEU A 136 -20.38 -11.39 -0.72
CA LEU A 136 -19.15 -11.80 -0.06
C LEU A 136 -18.25 -12.59 -1.02
N ALA A 137 -18.79 -13.57 -1.74
CA ALA A 137 -18.05 -14.41 -2.69
C ALA A 137 -17.47 -13.61 -3.86
N ALA A 138 -18.14 -12.54 -4.30
CA ALA A 138 -17.65 -11.66 -5.35
C ALA A 138 -16.46 -10.77 -4.90
N LEU A 139 -16.42 -10.39 -3.61
CA LEU A 139 -15.38 -9.52 -3.06
C LEU A 139 -14.19 -10.31 -2.49
N LEU A 140 -14.41 -11.55 -2.06
CA LEU A 140 -13.43 -12.42 -1.42
C LEU A 140 -12.15 -12.62 -2.25
N PRO A 141 -12.20 -12.93 -3.57
CA PRO A 141 -10.98 -13.14 -4.35
C PRO A 141 -10.09 -11.91 -4.38
N GLY A 142 -10.67 -10.73 -4.57
CA GLY A 142 -9.93 -9.46 -4.58
C GLY A 142 -9.30 -9.14 -3.22
N LEU A 143 -10.07 -9.32 -2.14
CA LEU A 143 -9.57 -9.10 -0.78
C LEU A 143 -8.51 -10.13 -0.37
N LEU A 144 -8.63 -11.39 -0.80
CA LEU A 144 -7.63 -12.43 -0.56
C LEU A 144 -6.32 -12.15 -1.28
N VAL A 145 -6.37 -11.70 -2.54
CA VAL A 145 -5.16 -11.30 -3.27
C VAL A 145 -4.47 -10.13 -2.58
N GLN A 146 -5.23 -9.14 -2.12
CA GLN A 146 -4.66 -8.01 -1.37
C GLN A 146 -4.08 -8.47 -0.02
N ALA A 147 -4.79 -9.31 0.72
CA ALA A 147 -4.32 -9.87 1.98
C ALA A 147 -3.06 -10.73 1.81
N ALA A 148 -2.99 -11.54 0.75
CA ALA A 148 -1.82 -12.32 0.40
C ALA A 148 -0.62 -11.41 0.07
N GLY A 149 -0.85 -10.33 -0.67
CA GLY A 149 0.18 -9.32 -0.96
C GLY A 149 0.71 -8.65 0.31
N VAL A 150 -0.18 -8.27 1.23
CA VAL A 150 0.22 -7.71 2.55
C VAL A 150 0.98 -8.73 3.38
N ALA A 151 0.53 -9.99 3.42
CA ALA A 151 1.19 -11.05 4.16
C ALA A 151 2.61 -11.32 3.61
N ALA A 152 2.78 -11.33 2.28
CA ALA A 152 4.07 -11.47 1.63
C ALA A 152 5.00 -10.29 1.98
N LEU A 153 4.48 -9.06 1.97
CA LEU A 153 5.25 -7.88 2.36
C LEU A 153 5.63 -7.91 3.86
N TYR A 154 4.70 -8.29 4.72
CA TYR A 154 4.94 -8.45 6.16
C TYR A 154 6.03 -9.49 6.43
N GLY A 155 5.94 -10.67 5.80
CA GLY A 155 6.98 -11.69 5.88
C GLY A 155 8.34 -11.19 5.40
N TYR A 156 8.37 -10.44 4.29
CA TYR A 156 9.60 -9.85 3.77
C TYR A 156 10.23 -8.84 4.76
N PHE A 157 9.45 -7.94 5.35
CA PHE A 157 9.98 -6.92 6.27
C PHE A 157 10.33 -7.49 7.66
N ARG A 158 9.64 -8.55 8.11
CA ARG A 158 9.88 -9.18 9.42
C ARG A 158 11.04 -10.17 9.40
N GLU A 159 11.14 -11.01 8.38
CA GLU A 159 12.10 -12.12 8.31
C GLU A 159 13.27 -11.84 7.35
N GLY A 160 13.12 -10.85 6.47
CA GLY A 160 14.14 -10.50 5.50
C GLY A 160 15.39 -9.91 6.15
N GLN A 161 16.51 -10.61 5.98
CA GLN A 161 17.84 -10.09 6.40
C GLN A 161 18.20 -8.78 5.68
N ARG A 162 17.71 -8.59 4.45
CA ARG A 162 17.98 -7.40 3.62
C ARG A 162 17.29 -6.13 4.16
N PRO A 163 15.97 -6.07 4.34
CA PRO A 163 15.32 -4.87 4.91
C PRO A 163 15.83 -4.56 6.32
N ALA A 164 16.02 -5.58 7.17
CA ALA A 164 16.61 -5.39 8.49
C ALA A 164 18.00 -4.71 8.41
N ALA A 165 18.88 -5.18 7.53
CA ALA A 165 20.22 -4.62 7.37
C ALA A 165 20.28 -3.19 6.79
N PHE A 166 19.20 -2.71 6.15
CA PHE A 166 19.13 -1.36 5.57
C PHE A 166 18.51 -0.34 6.53
N TYR A 167 17.43 -0.72 7.23
CA TYR A 167 16.70 0.17 8.12
C TYR A 167 17.26 0.24 9.55
N THR A 168 18.20 -0.64 9.93
CA THR A 168 18.81 -0.64 11.27
C THR A 168 20.19 0.01 11.36
N ARG A 169 20.75 0.47 10.25
CA ARG A 169 21.99 1.25 10.21
C ARG A 169 21.75 2.70 10.61
#